data_AF-A0A848P334-F1
#
_entry.id   AF-A0A848P334-F1
#
_cell.length_a   1.000
_cell.length_b   1.000
_cell.length_c   1.000
_cell.angle_alpha   90.00
_cell.angle_beta   90.00
_cell.angle_gamma   90.00
#
_symmetry.space_group_name_H-M   'P 1'
#
loop_
_entity.id
_entity.type
_entity.pdbx_description
1 polymer ?
#
loop_
_entity_poly.entity_id
_entity_poly.type
_entity_poly.pdbx_seq_one_letter_code
_entity_poly.pdbx_strand_id
1 'polypeptide(L)'
;MNLTLKPSVMLKTALLAYTLCLVAGCATPVTVQESTFAPLLRHLADRLVTADQVALSKWDSGQSVYDPEREAKVIANVSGIAPTFGLNATDVANVFADQIEANKDVQYALLNDWRRAGTAPDTPRQSLSGDIRPRLDTLQKSILQSLRDAAPARSQADCALQIAQEIGRVAREKSLDTLHRIALDRATARLCVKS
;
A
#
# COMPACT_ATOMS: atom_id res chain seq x y z
N MET A 1 -59.28 -37.11 36.13
CA MET A 1 -60.60 -36.58 35.73
C MET A 1 -60.95 -35.45 36.69
N ASN A 2 -61.12 -34.22 36.19
CA ASN A 2 -62.18 -33.31 36.62
C ASN A 2 -62.28 -32.14 35.63
N LEU A 3 -63.17 -32.41 34.67
CA LEU A 3 -64.05 -31.56 33.88
C LEU A 3 -63.83 -30.04 33.85
N THR A 4 -63.57 -29.61 32.62
CA THR A 4 -63.80 -28.32 31.98
C THR A 4 -65.20 -27.73 32.17
N LEU A 5 -65.28 -26.40 32.26
CA LEU A 5 -66.32 -25.62 31.60
C LEU A 5 -65.72 -24.31 31.02
N LYS A 6 -65.91 -24.13 29.71
CA LYS A 6 -65.76 -22.92 28.86
C LYS A 6 -67.18 -22.66 28.29
N PRO A 7 -67.46 -21.66 27.42
CA PRO A 7 -66.89 -20.35 27.09
C PRO A 7 -68.01 -19.24 27.09
N SER A 8 -67.83 -17.96 26.72
CA SER A 8 -68.04 -17.40 25.36
C SER A 8 -68.12 -15.85 25.50
N VAL A 9 -67.39 -14.95 24.80
CA VAL A 9 -67.39 -14.48 23.38
C VAL A 9 -67.72 -12.96 23.32
N MET A 10 -66.78 -12.20 22.72
CA MET A 10 -66.92 -10.94 21.92
C MET A 10 -67.49 -9.65 22.57
N LEU A 11 -67.18 -8.40 22.19
CA LEU A 11 -66.39 -7.74 21.13
C LEU A 11 -66.58 -6.24 21.37
N LYS A 12 -65.53 -5.40 21.49
CA LYS A 12 -65.55 -3.98 21.08
C LYS A 12 -64.14 -3.51 20.73
N THR A 13 -63.92 -3.34 19.43
CA THR A 13 -62.75 -2.74 18.79
C THR A 13 -62.64 -1.24 19.12
N ALA A 14 -61.49 -0.81 19.63
CA ALA A 14 -61.12 0.60 19.72
C ALA A 14 -59.87 0.83 18.85
N LEU A 15 -59.97 1.75 17.88
CA LEU A 15 -58.86 2.15 17.02
C LEU A 15 -57.77 2.82 17.87
N LEU A 16 -56.54 2.30 17.83
CA LEU A 16 -55.35 3.00 18.29
C LEU A 16 -54.57 3.48 17.05
N ALA A 17 -54.58 4.78 16.80
CA ALA A 17 -53.75 5.42 15.80
C ALA A 17 -52.28 5.39 16.29
N TYR A 18 -51.43 4.61 15.64
CA TYR A 18 -50.00 4.58 15.91
C TYR A 18 -49.30 5.58 14.98
N THR A 19 -48.97 6.76 15.49
CA THR A 19 -48.21 7.78 14.78
C THR A 19 -46.76 7.31 14.65
N LEU A 20 -46.39 6.81 13.47
CA LEU A 20 -45.02 6.43 13.14
C LEU A 20 -44.20 7.69 12.84
N CYS A 21 -43.46 8.20 13.83
CA CYS A 21 -42.45 9.23 13.61
C CYS A 21 -41.30 8.65 12.76
N LEU A 22 -41.35 8.90 11.46
CA LEU A 22 -40.21 8.74 10.55
C LEU A 22 -39.15 9.81 10.90
N VAL A 23 -38.18 9.43 11.72
CA VAL A 23 -36.94 10.20 11.86
C VAL A 23 -36.13 9.95 10.59
N ALA A 24 -36.38 10.74 9.55
CA ALA A 24 -35.51 10.81 8.38
C ALA A 24 -34.21 11.51 8.81
N GLY A 25 -33.30 10.74 9.39
CA GLY A 25 -31.94 11.19 9.64
C GLY A 25 -31.27 11.47 8.29
N CYS A 26 -30.96 12.73 8.03
CA CYS A 26 -30.07 13.13 6.95
C CYS A 26 -28.68 12.54 7.24
N ALA A 27 -28.42 11.32 6.78
CA ALA A 27 -27.07 10.80 6.69
C ALA A 27 -26.40 11.59 5.56
N THR A 28 -25.65 12.63 5.93
CA THR A 28 -24.70 13.23 4.99
C THR A 28 -23.72 12.13 4.59
N PRO A 29 -23.45 11.92 3.28
CA PRO A 29 -22.42 10.97 2.89
C PRO A 29 -21.12 11.47 3.49
N VAL A 30 -20.53 10.69 4.39
CA VAL A 30 -19.16 10.91 4.85
C VAL A 30 -18.28 10.65 3.63
N THR A 31 -17.94 11.70 2.90
CA THR A 31 -16.87 11.65 1.93
C THR A 31 -15.59 11.46 2.73
N VAL A 32 -15.10 10.22 2.80
CA VAL A 32 -13.77 9.95 3.34
C VAL A 32 -12.79 10.63 2.39
N GLN A 33 -12.33 11.82 2.75
CA GLN A 33 -11.29 12.53 2.01
C GLN A 33 -10.07 11.60 1.95
N GLU A 34 -9.64 11.27 0.72
CA GLU A 34 -8.50 10.39 0.51
C GLU A 34 -7.23 11.07 1.05
N SER A 35 -6.39 10.29 1.74
CA SER A 35 -5.11 10.76 2.24
C SER A 35 -4.24 11.26 1.09
N THR A 36 -3.59 12.41 1.26
CA THR A 36 -2.62 12.92 0.28
C THR A 36 -1.44 11.97 0.06
N PHE A 37 -1.14 11.10 1.03
CA PHE A 37 -0.14 10.06 0.92
C PHE A 37 -0.60 8.81 0.14
N ALA A 38 -1.91 8.62 -0.06
CA ALA A 38 -2.44 7.39 -0.63
C ALA A 38 -1.88 7.08 -2.04
N PRO A 39 -1.85 8.03 -3.00
CA PRO A 39 -1.25 7.76 -4.31
C PRO A 39 0.24 7.40 -4.21
N LEU A 40 1.00 8.14 -3.40
CA LEU A 40 2.42 7.90 -3.20
C LEU A 40 2.66 6.49 -2.64
N LEU A 41 2.00 6.12 -1.54
CA LEU A 41 2.22 4.83 -0.88
C LEU A 41 1.75 3.65 -1.74
N ARG A 42 0.70 3.81 -2.56
CA ARG A 42 0.33 2.80 -3.55
C ARG A 42 1.44 2.60 -4.58
N HIS A 43 2.03 3.68 -5.12
CA HIS A 43 3.11 3.57 -6.09
C HIS A 43 4.41 2.98 -5.50
N LEU A 44 4.74 3.32 -4.25
CA LEU A 44 5.88 2.71 -3.56
C LEU A 44 5.63 1.21 -3.31
N ALA A 45 4.41 0.84 -2.90
CA ALA A 45 4.03 -0.57 -2.77
C ALA A 45 4.06 -1.32 -4.13
N ASP A 46 3.58 -0.69 -5.21
CA ASP A 46 3.62 -1.28 -6.55
C ASP A 46 5.05 -1.48 -7.06
N ARG A 47 5.98 -0.60 -6.67
CA ARG A 47 7.40 -0.77 -6.92
C ARG A 47 7.99 -1.87 -6.03
N LEU A 48 7.58 -1.96 -4.78
CA LEU A 48 8.08 -2.95 -3.83
C LEU A 48 7.76 -4.38 -4.29
N VAL A 49 6.52 -4.65 -4.69
CA VAL A 49 6.06 -6.00 -5.11
C VAL A 49 6.69 -6.49 -6.42
N THR A 50 7.49 -5.67 -7.11
CA THR A 50 8.34 -6.22 -8.19
C THR A 50 9.48 -7.06 -7.64
N ALA A 51 9.80 -6.96 -6.34
CA ALA A 51 10.81 -7.77 -5.67
C ALA A 51 10.57 -9.27 -5.88
N ASP A 52 9.32 -9.72 -5.88
CA ASP A 52 8.91 -11.12 -6.04
C ASP A 52 9.39 -11.69 -7.38
N GLN A 53 9.09 -10.97 -8.47
CA GLN A 53 9.48 -11.36 -9.82
C GLN A 53 11.00 -11.23 -10.03
N VAL A 54 11.62 -10.22 -9.43
CA VAL A 54 13.08 -10.08 -9.46
C VAL A 54 13.76 -11.22 -8.69
N ALA A 55 13.21 -11.63 -7.54
CA ALA A 55 13.69 -12.75 -6.75
C ALA A 55 13.56 -14.05 -7.55
N LEU A 56 12.42 -14.32 -8.19
CA LEU A 56 12.25 -15.49 -9.07
C LEU A 56 13.28 -15.51 -10.19
N SER A 57 13.49 -14.38 -10.87
CA SER A 57 14.51 -14.28 -11.92
C SER A 57 15.93 -14.53 -11.40
N LYS A 58 16.25 -14.07 -10.18
CA LYS A 58 17.55 -14.30 -9.54
C LYS A 58 17.72 -15.72 -9.02
N TRP A 59 16.64 -16.36 -8.57
CA TRP A 59 16.62 -17.78 -8.26
C TRP A 59 17.01 -18.60 -9.49
N ASP A 60 16.37 -18.34 -10.63
CA ASP A 60 16.59 -19.08 -11.86
C ASP A 60 18.00 -18.83 -12.46
N SER A 61 18.49 -17.58 -12.36
CA SER A 61 19.77 -17.17 -12.98
C SER A 61 21.00 -17.26 -12.07
N GLY A 62 20.82 -17.36 -10.74
CA GLY A 62 21.90 -17.32 -9.75
C GLY A 62 22.52 -15.93 -9.53
N GLN A 63 21.95 -14.87 -10.12
CA GLN A 63 22.47 -13.50 -9.97
C GLN A 63 22.32 -12.97 -8.53
N SER A 64 23.27 -12.11 -8.13
CA SER A 64 23.26 -11.46 -6.81
C SER A 64 22.05 -10.54 -6.61
N VAL A 65 21.55 -10.49 -5.36
CA VAL A 65 20.55 -9.49 -4.96
C VAL A 65 21.13 -8.08 -5.03
N TYR A 66 22.31 -7.88 -4.42
CA TYR A 66 23.03 -6.63 -4.41
C TYR A 66 23.79 -6.41 -5.73
N ASP A 67 23.54 -5.25 -6.34
CA ASP A 67 24.18 -4.80 -7.59
C ASP A 67 24.51 -3.30 -7.44
N PRO A 68 25.70 -2.95 -6.88
CA PRO A 68 26.03 -1.57 -6.54
C PRO A 68 26.05 -0.63 -7.75
N GLU A 69 26.51 -1.11 -8.90
CA GLU A 69 26.58 -0.30 -10.11
C GLU A 69 25.18 0.02 -10.64
N ARG A 70 24.29 -0.98 -10.66
CA ARG A 70 22.90 -0.77 -11.07
C ARG A 70 22.15 0.10 -10.08
N GLU A 71 22.32 -0.13 -8.78
CA GLU A 71 21.68 0.65 -7.72
C GLU A 71 22.11 2.13 -7.80
N ALA A 72 23.41 2.39 -7.93
CA ALA A 72 23.94 3.74 -8.13
C ALA A 72 23.37 4.42 -9.38
N LYS A 73 23.21 3.68 -10.48
CA LYS A 73 22.60 4.20 -11.71
C LYS A 73 21.12 4.57 -11.51
N VAL A 74 20.36 3.78 -10.76
CA VAL A 74 18.96 4.12 -10.42
C VAL A 74 18.92 5.43 -9.63
N ILE A 75 19.77 5.57 -8.60
CA ILE A 75 19.84 6.79 -7.78
C ILE A 75 20.26 8.01 -8.61
N ALA A 76 21.28 7.88 -9.45
CA ALA A 76 21.72 8.97 -10.32
C ALA A 76 20.61 9.41 -11.29
N ASN A 77 19.89 8.46 -11.89
CA ASN A 77 18.81 8.76 -12.82
C ASN A 77 17.66 9.53 -12.15
N VAL A 78 17.18 9.08 -10.99
CA VAL A 78 16.08 9.78 -10.29
C VAL A 78 16.49 11.14 -9.79
N SER A 79 17.74 11.28 -9.31
CA SER A 79 18.30 12.54 -8.84
C SER A 79 18.40 13.56 -9.98
N GLY A 80 18.82 13.12 -11.17
CA GLY A 80 18.92 13.98 -12.36
C GLY A 80 17.57 14.46 -12.89
N ILE A 81 16.50 13.67 -12.71
CA ILE A 81 15.14 14.03 -13.17
C ILE A 81 14.37 14.83 -12.12
N ALA A 82 14.71 14.72 -10.82
CA ALA A 82 14.01 15.40 -9.73
C ALA A 82 13.69 16.89 -9.97
N PRO A 83 14.60 17.73 -10.51
CA PRO A 83 14.32 19.14 -10.74
C PRO A 83 13.18 19.39 -11.73
N THR A 84 12.94 18.50 -12.70
CA THR A 84 11.82 18.65 -13.66
C THR A 84 10.45 18.46 -13.00
N PHE A 85 10.42 17.88 -11.80
CA PHE A 85 9.24 17.75 -10.95
C PHE A 85 9.20 18.80 -9.84
N GLY A 86 10.16 19.73 -9.78
CA GLY A 86 10.28 20.71 -8.70
C GLY A 86 10.74 20.10 -7.37
N LEU A 87 11.42 18.95 -7.39
CA LEU A 87 11.89 18.24 -6.21
C LEU A 87 13.39 18.45 -5.98
N ASN A 88 13.80 18.41 -4.71
CA ASN A 88 15.21 18.40 -4.33
C ASN A 88 15.86 17.04 -4.70
N ALA A 89 16.99 17.07 -5.41
CA ALA A 89 17.66 15.87 -5.90
C ALA A 89 18.13 14.94 -4.76
N THR A 90 18.65 15.50 -3.66
CA THR A 90 19.10 14.73 -2.49
C THR A 90 17.93 14.07 -1.77
N ASP A 91 16.80 14.78 -1.65
CA ASP A 91 15.57 14.21 -1.08
C ASP A 91 15.08 13.01 -1.89
N VAL A 92 14.98 13.17 -3.21
CA VAL A 92 14.59 12.07 -4.12
C VAL A 92 15.58 10.90 -4.06
N ALA A 93 16.88 11.17 -4.04
CA ALA A 93 17.92 10.15 -3.89
C ALA A 93 17.70 9.33 -2.61
N ASN A 94 17.40 9.99 -1.49
CA ASN A 94 17.14 9.34 -0.21
C ASN A 94 15.88 8.46 -0.26
N VAL A 95 14.78 8.96 -0.82
CA VAL A 95 13.55 8.16 -0.97
C VAL A 95 13.83 6.92 -1.83
N PHE A 96 14.48 7.05 -2.98
CA PHE A 96 14.75 5.90 -3.84
C PHE A 96 15.80 4.94 -3.27
N ALA A 97 16.75 5.41 -2.45
CA ALA A 97 17.64 4.54 -1.70
C ALA A 97 16.83 3.67 -0.73
N ASP A 98 15.84 4.24 -0.04
CA ASP A 98 14.93 3.47 0.83
C ASP A 98 14.12 2.44 0.04
N GLN A 99 13.65 2.80 -1.16
CA GLN A 99 12.95 1.86 -2.05
C GLN A 99 13.84 0.72 -2.55
N ILE A 100 15.12 0.96 -2.78
CA ILE A 100 16.09 -0.07 -3.20
C ILE A 100 16.36 -1.03 -2.04
N GLU A 101 16.65 -0.52 -0.85
CA GLU A 101 16.90 -1.34 0.33
C GLU A 101 15.68 -2.19 0.70
N ALA A 102 14.48 -1.61 0.76
CA ALA A 102 13.25 -2.35 1.00
C ALA A 102 13.00 -3.48 -0.02
N ASN A 103 13.30 -3.22 -1.30
CA ASN A 103 13.16 -4.22 -2.34
C ASN A 103 14.18 -5.37 -2.18
N LYS A 104 15.40 -5.07 -1.75
CA LYS A 104 16.41 -6.09 -1.42
C LYS A 104 16.02 -6.91 -0.20
N ASP A 105 15.42 -6.29 0.82
CA ASP A 105 14.94 -7.01 2.01
C ASP A 105 13.96 -8.13 1.64
N VAL A 106 12.98 -7.81 0.78
CA VAL A 106 12.03 -8.81 0.25
C VAL A 106 12.74 -9.89 -0.56
N GLN A 107 13.63 -9.51 -1.49
CA GLN A 107 14.36 -10.49 -2.30
C GLN A 107 15.20 -11.44 -1.45
N TYR A 108 15.94 -10.94 -0.45
CA TYR A 108 16.76 -11.76 0.43
C TYR A 108 15.92 -12.72 1.27
N ALA A 109 14.79 -12.26 1.80
CA ALA A 109 13.88 -13.09 2.57
C ALA A 109 13.32 -14.23 1.70
N LEU A 110 12.72 -13.90 0.55
CA LEU A 110 12.12 -14.86 -0.37
C LEU A 110 13.13 -15.91 -0.86
N LEU A 111 14.29 -15.46 -1.36
CA LEU A 111 15.33 -16.38 -1.86
C LEU A 111 15.79 -17.35 -0.78
N ASN A 112 15.93 -16.89 0.47
CA ASN A 112 16.35 -17.75 1.56
C ASN A 112 15.23 -18.68 2.05
N ASP A 113 13.97 -18.26 1.99
CA ASP A 113 12.82 -19.15 2.23
C ASP A 113 12.78 -20.28 1.21
N TRP A 114 12.96 -19.97 -0.08
CA TRP A 114 12.99 -20.98 -1.14
C TRP A 114 14.17 -21.93 -1.02
N ARG A 115 15.36 -21.43 -0.62
CA ARG A 115 16.51 -22.29 -0.31
C ARG A 115 16.22 -23.25 0.83
N ARG A 116 15.57 -22.79 1.90
CA ARG A 116 15.15 -23.63 3.05
C ARG A 116 14.10 -24.66 2.65
N ALA A 117 13.16 -24.27 1.79
CA ALA A 117 12.12 -25.17 1.26
C ALA A 117 12.63 -26.14 0.19
N GLY A 118 13.78 -25.86 -0.42
CA GLY A 118 14.35 -26.62 -1.54
C GLY A 118 13.78 -26.29 -2.91
N THR A 119 12.82 -25.36 -3.00
CA THR A 119 12.22 -24.93 -4.27
C THR A 119 11.67 -23.50 -4.19
N ALA A 120 11.64 -22.81 -5.33
CA ALA A 120 10.87 -21.59 -5.51
C ALA A 120 9.44 -21.90 -6.03
N PRO A 121 8.47 -20.98 -5.91
CA PRO A 121 7.13 -21.14 -6.46
C PRO A 121 7.12 -21.27 -7.98
N ASP A 122 6.09 -21.92 -8.53
CA ASP A 122 5.86 -22.08 -9.98
C ASP A 122 5.17 -20.86 -10.62
N THR A 123 5.13 -19.72 -9.93
CA THR A 123 4.58 -18.48 -10.48
C THR A 123 5.26 -18.15 -11.82
N PRO A 124 4.50 -17.81 -12.88
CA PRO A 124 5.08 -17.42 -14.15
C PRO A 124 6.08 -16.28 -13.98
N ARG A 125 7.27 -16.45 -14.57
CA ARG A 125 8.32 -15.43 -14.56
C ARG A 125 7.99 -14.35 -15.58
N GLN A 126 8.11 -13.10 -15.15
CA GLN A 126 8.06 -11.94 -16.02
C GLN A 126 9.45 -11.61 -16.56
N SER A 127 9.50 -11.08 -17.79
CA SER A 127 10.73 -10.62 -18.39
C SER A 127 11.28 -9.40 -17.63
N LEU A 128 12.51 -9.49 -17.14
CA LEU A 128 13.14 -8.34 -16.49
C LEU A 128 13.27 -7.14 -17.44
N SER A 129 13.61 -7.39 -18.70
CA SER A 129 13.78 -6.33 -19.71
C SER A 129 12.47 -5.87 -20.32
N GLY A 130 11.55 -6.80 -20.58
CA GLY A 130 10.30 -6.53 -21.29
C GLY A 130 9.16 -6.04 -20.40
N ASP A 131 9.10 -6.50 -19.15
CA ASP A 131 7.94 -6.27 -18.27
C ASP A 131 8.32 -5.43 -17.05
N ILE A 132 9.33 -5.89 -16.28
CA ILE A 132 9.67 -5.27 -14.99
C ILE A 132 10.31 -3.89 -15.17
N ARG A 133 11.29 -3.74 -16.05
CA ARG A 133 11.97 -2.45 -16.26
C ARG A 133 11.01 -1.35 -16.76
N PRO A 134 10.17 -1.56 -17.78
CA PRO A 134 9.19 -0.54 -18.20
C PRO A 134 8.19 -0.17 -17.09
N ARG A 135 7.77 -1.15 -16.27
CA ARG A 135 6.92 -0.88 -15.10
C ARG A 135 7.63 0.00 -14.08
N LEU A 136 8.89 -0.31 -13.77
CA LEU A 136 9.71 0.50 -12.85
C LEU A 136 9.91 1.93 -13.37
N ASP A 137 10.14 2.11 -14.68
CA ASP A 137 10.29 3.44 -15.29
C ASP A 137 9.00 4.28 -15.20
N THR A 138 7.84 3.62 -15.36
CA THR A 138 6.53 4.25 -15.17
C THR A 138 6.32 4.64 -13.72
N LEU A 139 6.53 3.69 -12.79
CA LEU A 139 6.39 3.92 -11.35
C LEU A 139 7.34 5.00 -10.84
N GLN A 140 8.55 5.11 -11.39
CA GLN A 140 9.48 6.17 -11.06
C GLN A 140 8.86 7.55 -11.28
N LYS A 141 8.24 7.79 -12.44
CA LYS A 141 7.58 9.06 -12.74
C LYS A 141 6.38 9.31 -11.84
N SER A 142 5.56 8.29 -11.60
CA SER A 142 4.41 8.37 -10.70
C SER A 142 4.82 8.69 -9.25
N ILE A 143 5.90 8.09 -8.76
CA ILE A 143 6.45 8.37 -7.42
C ILE A 143 6.92 9.81 -7.32
N LEU A 144 7.67 10.32 -8.32
CA LEU A 144 8.12 11.72 -8.33
C LEU A 144 6.94 12.69 -8.36
N GLN A 145 5.94 12.38 -9.17
CA GLN A 145 4.71 13.16 -9.25
C GLN A 145 3.98 13.20 -7.90
N SER A 146 3.75 12.05 -7.27
CA SER A 146 3.09 12.00 -5.96
C SER A 146 3.94 12.56 -4.81
N LEU A 147 5.27 12.49 -4.88
CA LEU A 147 6.16 13.16 -3.92
C LEU A 147 6.00 14.68 -3.95
N ARG A 148 5.87 15.25 -5.15
CA ARG A 148 5.60 16.69 -5.33
C ARG A 148 4.24 17.05 -4.74
N ASP A 149 3.21 16.28 -5.04
CA ASP A 149 1.85 16.59 -4.61
C ASP A 149 1.68 16.42 -3.08
N ALA A 150 2.42 15.48 -2.47
CA ALA A 150 2.45 15.29 -1.02
C ALA A 150 3.40 16.25 -0.27
N ALA A 151 4.15 17.12 -0.97
CA ALA A 151 5.20 17.93 -0.35
C ALA A 151 4.74 18.77 0.86
N PRO A 152 3.58 19.44 0.85
CA PRO A 152 3.11 20.21 2.02
C PRO A 152 2.80 19.33 3.24
N ALA A 153 2.36 18.09 3.01
CA ALA A 153 2.00 17.15 4.08
C ALA A 153 3.22 16.49 4.72
N ARG A 154 4.30 16.30 3.94
CA ARG A 154 5.55 15.70 4.41
C ARG A 154 6.24 16.48 5.52
N SER A 155 5.93 17.77 5.66
CA SER A 155 6.52 18.67 6.67
C SER A 155 5.63 18.92 7.89
N GLN A 156 4.41 18.34 7.91
CA GLN A 156 3.47 18.47 9.01
C GLN A 156 3.87 17.59 10.20
N ALA A 157 3.50 18.02 11.41
CA ALA A 157 3.85 17.33 12.66
C ALA A 157 3.30 15.90 12.75
N ASP A 158 2.17 15.63 12.09
CA ASP A 158 1.50 14.34 12.09
C ASP A 158 1.87 13.46 10.87
N CYS A 159 2.85 13.86 10.04
CA CYS A 159 3.27 13.13 8.85
C CYS A 159 3.52 11.63 9.12
N ALA A 160 4.27 11.32 10.19
CA ALA A 160 4.60 9.93 10.51
C ALA A 160 3.35 9.10 10.85
N LEU A 161 2.38 9.71 11.54
CA LEU A 161 1.12 9.05 11.87
C LEU A 161 0.28 8.82 10.60
N GLN A 162 0.19 9.82 9.72
CA GLN A 162 -0.56 9.69 8.46
C GLN A 162 0.04 8.62 7.55
N ILE A 163 1.37 8.57 7.42
CA ILE A 163 2.06 7.53 6.65
C ILE A 163 1.78 6.15 7.23
N ALA A 164 1.93 5.95 8.55
CA ALA A 164 1.69 4.65 9.17
C ALA A 164 0.24 4.16 9.00
N GLN A 165 -0.73 5.06 9.14
CA GLN A 165 -2.15 4.73 8.91
C GLN A 165 -2.41 4.35 7.46
N GLU A 166 -1.81 5.08 6.52
CA GLU A 166 -1.97 4.85 5.09
C GLU A 166 -1.26 3.57 4.63
N ILE A 167 -0.08 3.24 5.17
CA ILE A 167 0.56 1.93 4.97
C ILE A 167 -0.38 0.81 5.39
N GLY A 168 -1.05 0.95 6.54
CA GLY A 168 -2.06 -0.01 6.98
C GLY A 168 -3.23 -0.16 6.00
N ARG A 169 -3.67 0.93 5.35
CA ARG A 169 -4.72 0.89 4.32
C ARG A 169 -4.22 0.22 3.05
N VAL A 170 -3.08 0.64 2.51
CA VAL A 170 -2.46 0.09 1.30
C VAL A 170 -2.12 -1.39 1.46
N ALA A 171 -1.63 -1.80 2.63
CA ALA A 171 -1.36 -3.21 2.91
C ALA A 171 -2.61 -4.08 2.82
N ARG A 172 -3.77 -3.60 3.30
CA ARG A 172 -5.05 -4.29 3.12
C ARG A 172 -5.52 -4.27 1.67
N GLU A 173 -5.45 -3.11 1.03
CA GLU A 173 -5.87 -2.94 -0.37
C GLU A 173 -5.12 -3.89 -1.32
N LYS A 174 -3.80 -4.01 -1.14
CA LYS A 174 -2.94 -4.83 -1.98
C LYS A 174 -2.68 -6.23 -1.45
N SER A 175 -3.33 -6.62 -0.34
CA SER A 175 -3.11 -7.91 0.34
C SER A 175 -1.63 -8.19 0.65
N LEU A 176 -0.90 -7.17 1.10
CA LEU A 176 0.50 -7.31 1.47
C LEU A 176 0.62 -8.17 2.74
N ASP A 177 1.46 -9.20 2.67
CA ASP A 177 1.81 -10.00 3.84
C ASP A 177 2.68 -9.20 4.83
N THR A 178 3.11 -9.87 5.90
CA THR A 178 3.93 -9.23 6.95
C THR A 178 5.29 -8.77 6.42
N LEU A 179 5.93 -9.55 5.55
CA LEU A 179 7.22 -9.21 4.96
C LEU A 179 7.11 -7.94 4.11
N HIS A 180 6.13 -7.91 3.21
CA HIS A 180 5.88 -6.78 2.31
C HIS A 180 5.45 -5.52 3.06
N ARG A 181 4.65 -5.67 4.12
CA ARG A 181 4.27 -4.52 4.95
C ARG A 181 5.48 -3.93 5.68
N ILE A 182 6.33 -4.76 6.30
CA ILE A 182 7.56 -4.29 6.97
C ILE A 182 8.51 -3.64 5.96
N ALA A 183 8.65 -4.23 4.77
CA ALA A 183 9.46 -3.64 3.72
C ALA A 183 8.84 -2.31 3.21
N LEU A 184 7.51 -2.16 3.18
CA LEU A 184 6.87 -0.88 2.87
C LEU A 184 7.14 0.17 3.98
N ASP A 185 7.13 -0.22 5.26
CA ASP A 185 7.58 0.65 6.35
C ASP A 185 9.04 1.13 6.09
N ARG A 186 9.95 0.20 5.75
CA ARG A 186 11.34 0.52 5.37
C ARG A 186 11.44 1.45 4.18
N ALA A 187 10.57 1.27 3.18
CA ALA A 187 10.54 2.02 1.94
C ALA A 187 10.15 3.50 2.18
N THR A 188 9.38 3.77 3.24
CA THR A 188 8.87 5.11 3.58
C THR A 188 9.71 5.85 4.63
N ALA A 189 10.84 5.29 5.06
CA ALA A 189 11.62 5.74 6.21
C ALA A 189 11.98 7.24 6.23
N ARG A 190 12.21 7.85 5.05
CA ARG A 190 12.58 9.27 4.92
C ARG A 190 11.54 10.12 4.18
N LEU A 191 10.27 9.68 4.12
CA LEU A 191 9.22 10.48 3.50
C LEU A 191 8.87 11.73 4.32
N CYS A 192 8.85 11.66 5.65
CA CYS A 192 8.64 12.85 6.46
C CYS A 192 9.91 13.69 6.56
N VAL A 193 9.78 14.99 6.31
CA VAL A 193 10.88 15.95 6.41
C VAL A 193 10.62 16.86 7.60
N LYS A 194 11.64 17.16 8.40
CA LYS A 194 11.50 18.17 9.45
C LYS A 194 11.51 19.55 8.79
N SER A 195 10.51 20.37 9.12
CA SER A 195 10.53 21.80 8.82
C SER A 195 11.66 22.50 9.58
#